data_AF-A0A534J262-F1
#
_entry.id   AF-A0A534J262-F1
#
_cell.length_a   1.000
_cell.length_b   1.000
_cell.length_c   1.000
_cell.angle_alpha   90.00
_cell.angle_beta   90.00
_cell.angle_gamma   90.00
#
_symmetry.space_group_name_H-M   'P 1'
#
loop_
_entity.id
_entity.type
_entity.pdbx_description
1 polymer ?
#
loop_
_entity_poly.entity_id
_entity_poly.type
_entity_poly.pdbx_seq_one_letter_code
_entity_poly.pdbx_strand_id
1 'polypeptide(L)'
;MRSSWSRLAEASVHKGSRYKKLAGRAPGFRCCYLWRNASLPAMRTVVGITGASGAPYALRLLETLEGEIDLILSRDAEEVVRLETGREPADLAKLATRTFRNEDMAAPPASGTYLFDAMVIVPCSGTT
;
A
#
# COMPACT_ATOMS: atom_id res chain seq x y z
N MET A 1 -28.13 -27.44 -6.63
CA MET A 1 -27.39 -26.58 -5.69
C MET A 1 -25.95 -27.07 -5.60
N ARG A 2 -24.98 -26.14 -5.69
CA ARG A 2 -23.51 -26.29 -5.77
C ARG A 2 -22.97 -26.57 -7.18
N SER A 3 -22.55 -25.50 -7.85
CA SER A 3 -21.70 -25.54 -9.03
C SER A 3 -20.49 -24.61 -8.86
N SER A 4 -19.32 -25.15 -9.20
CA SER A 4 -18.27 -24.44 -9.96
C SER A 4 -17.32 -23.43 -9.29
N TRP A 5 -16.70 -23.75 -8.14
CA TRP A 5 -15.59 -22.89 -7.64
C TRP A 5 -14.32 -23.62 -7.15
N SER A 6 -14.25 -24.95 -7.18
CA SER A 6 -13.10 -25.70 -6.63
C SER A 6 -12.06 -26.16 -7.66
N ARG A 7 -11.95 -25.53 -8.83
CA ARG A 7 -11.08 -26.03 -9.92
C ARG A 7 -10.13 -25.02 -10.59
N LEU A 8 -9.78 -23.91 -9.94
CA LEU A 8 -8.87 -22.89 -10.49
C LEU A 8 -7.61 -22.61 -9.65
N ALA A 9 -7.26 -23.46 -8.67
CA ALA A 9 -6.09 -23.23 -7.80
C ALA A 9 -4.76 -23.77 -8.35
N GLU A 10 -4.70 -24.35 -9.55
CA GLU A 10 -3.48 -24.95 -10.10
C GLU A 10 -3.19 -24.47 -11.52
N ALA A 11 -2.54 -23.32 -11.63
CA ALA A 11 -1.90 -22.88 -12.87
C ALA A 11 -0.51 -22.32 -12.57
N SER A 12 0.42 -23.26 -12.37
CA SER A 12 1.82 -23.25 -12.78
C SER A 12 2.43 -21.89 -13.16
N VAL A 13 3.20 -21.34 -12.22
CA VAL A 13 4.23 -20.32 -12.44
C VAL A 13 5.29 -20.90 -13.38
N HIS A 14 5.12 -20.68 -14.68
CA HIS A 14 6.12 -21.02 -15.69
C HIS A 14 7.13 -19.88 -15.82
N LYS A 15 8.36 -20.17 -15.41
CA LYS A 15 9.55 -19.35 -15.61
C LYS A 15 9.83 -19.19 -17.11
N GLY A 16 10.00 -17.93 -17.54
CA GLY A 16 10.84 -17.58 -18.68
C GLY A 16 10.12 -17.14 -19.95
N SER A 17 10.18 -15.84 -20.25
CA SER A 17 10.30 -15.41 -21.64
C SER A 17 11.06 -14.08 -21.76
N ARG A 18 12.31 -14.23 -22.19
CA ARG A 18 13.09 -13.36 -23.11
C ARG A 18 12.80 -11.86 -23.07
N TYR A 19 13.69 -11.08 -22.48
CA TYR A 19 14.09 -9.80 -23.09
C TYR A 19 15.62 -9.62 -22.98
N LYS A 20 16.22 -9.26 -24.12
CA LYS A 20 17.65 -9.16 -24.40
C LYS A 20 18.41 -8.30 -23.37
N LYS A 21 19.55 -8.82 -22.90
CA LYS A 21 20.67 -8.05 -22.34
C LYS A 21 21.05 -6.93 -23.32
N LEU A 22 20.89 -5.68 -22.90
CA LEU A 22 21.69 -4.57 -23.42
C LEU A 22 22.66 -4.20 -22.30
N ALA A 23 23.88 -4.70 -22.43
CA ALA A 23 25.01 -4.27 -21.63
C ALA A 23 25.42 -2.88 -22.13
N GLY A 24 25.20 -1.86 -21.31
CA GLY A 24 25.65 -0.50 -21.56
C GLY A 24 25.96 0.17 -20.23
N ARG A 25 27.26 0.27 -19.92
CA ARG A 25 27.80 0.96 -18.75
C ARG A 25 27.75 2.47 -19.07
N ALA A 26 26.94 3.24 -18.33
CA ALA A 26 26.98 4.71 -18.38
C ALA A 26 27.22 5.26 -16.95
N PRO A 27 28.17 6.18 -16.76
CA PRO A 27 28.43 6.83 -15.49
C PRO A 27 27.58 8.10 -15.33
N GLY A 28 27.12 8.37 -14.10
CA GLY A 28 26.52 9.66 -13.71
C GLY A 28 25.06 9.85 -14.13
N PHE A 29 24.25 10.39 -13.22
CA PHE A 29 22.81 10.69 -13.35
C PHE A 29 21.87 9.48 -13.25
N ARG A 30 21.64 9.02 -12.01
CA ARG A 30 20.49 8.17 -11.65
C ARG A 30 19.21 9.00 -11.69
N CYS A 31 18.61 9.10 -12.87
CA CYS A 31 17.30 9.69 -13.07
C CYS A 31 16.42 8.72 -13.89
N CYS A 32 15.27 8.36 -13.31
CA CYS A 32 14.02 7.92 -13.95
C CYS A 32 13.69 6.47 -14.37
N TYR A 33 14.57 5.48 -14.58
CA TYR A 33 14.10 4.22 -15.21
C TYR A 33 14.51 2.89 -14.56
N LEU A 34 14.25 2.72 -13.26
CA LEU A 34 14.38 1.40 -12.58
C LEU A 34 13.11 0.97 -11.83
N TRP A 35 11.92 1.36 -12.29
CA TRP A 35 10.68 0.97 -11.61
C TRP A 35 10.24 -0.49 -11.87
N ARG A 36 10.81 -1.18 -12.86
CA ARG A 36 10.09 -2.32 -13.45
C ARG A 36 10.41 -3.72 -12.91
N ASN A 37 11.43 -3.92 -12.06
CA ASN A 37 11.75 -5.25 -11.45
C ASN A 37 12.97 -5.18 -10.49
N ALA A 38 13.10 -4.15 -9.66
CA ALA A 38 14.01 -4.24 -8.53
C ALA A 38 13.24 -4.90 -7.38
N SER A 39 13.75 -5.96 -6.76
CA SER A 39 13.33 -6.25 -5.39
C SER A 39 13.79 -5.04 -4.58
N LEU A 40 12.89 -4.11 -4.35
CA LEU A 40 13.20 -2.88 -3.67
C LEU A 40 13.70 -3.29 -2.27
N PRO A 41 14.74 -2.63 -1.72
CA PRO A 41 14.98 -2.73 -0.27
C PRO A 41 13.64 -2.52 0.43
N ALA A 42 13.37 -3.24 1.53
CA ALA A 42 12.05 -3.27 2.17
C ALA A 42 11.44 -1.87 2.23
N MET A 43 10.50 -1.58 1.32
CA MET A 43 10.02 -0.22 1.13
C MET A 43 9.16 0.15 2.31
N ARG A 44 9.29 1.39 2.77
CA ARG A 44 8.55 1.91 3.91
C ARG A 44 7.58 2.97 3.43
N THR A 45 6.30 2.63 3.45
CA THR A 45 5.24 3.48 2.89
C THR A 45 4.31 3.94 4.00
N VAL A 46 4.08 5.24 4.07
CA VAL A 46 3.05 5.84 4.92
C VAL A 46 1.74 5.86 4.14
N VAL A 47 0.68 5.29 4.68
CA VAL A 47 -0.64 5.24 4.07
C VAL A 47 -1.63 5.99 4.95
N GLY A 48 -2.15 7.12 4.47
CA GLY A 48 -3.24 7.85 5.10
C GLY A 48 -4.58 7.46 4.51
N ILE A 49 -5.57 7.16 5.35
CA ILE A 49 -6.95 6.91 4.95
C ILE A 49 -7.82 8.01 5.59
N THR A 50 -8.60 8.72 4.78
CA THR A 50 -9.47 9.81 5.24
C THR A 50 -10.95 9.54 4.98
N GLY A 51 -11.83 10.40 5.50
CA GLY A 51 -13.29 10.26 5.42
C GLY A 51 -13.91 10.60 4.06
N ALA A 52 -13.29 10.16 2.97
CA ALA A 52 -13.85 10.25 1.62
C ALA A 52 -14.37 8.89 1.16
N SER A 53 -15.31 8.87 0.22
CA SER A 53 -15.77 7.62 -0.38
C SER A 53 -14.65 6.92 -1.14
N GLY A 54 -14.62 5.58 -1.09
CA GLY A 54 -13.59 4.77 -1.75
C GLY A 54 -12.73 3.95 -0.79
N ALA A 55 -13.23 3.60 0.39
CA ALA A 55 -12.53 2.70 1.33
C ALA A 55 -12.10 1.35 0.71
N PRO A 56 -12.82 0.75 -0.26
CA PRO A 56 -12.35 -0.45 -0.95
C PRO A 56 -11.00 -0.28 -1.67
N TYR A 57 -10.67 0.91 -2.15
CA TYR A 57 -9.36 1.17 -2.78
C TYR A 57 -8.24 1.16 -1.75
N ALA A 58 -8.48 1.74 -0.58
CA ALA A 58 -7.52 1.73 0.52
C ALA A 58 -7.26 0.30 1.01
N LEU A 59 -8.33 -0.48 1.19
CA LEU A 59 -8.22 -1.90 1.55
C LEU A 59 -7.39 -2.67 0.52
N ARG A 60 -7.70 -2.50 -0.78
CA ARG A 60 -6.97 -3.19 -1.83
C ARG A 60 -5.52 -2.75 -1.89
N LEU A 61 -5.22 -1.47 -1.68
CA LEU A 61 -3.84 -0.98 -1.60
C LEU A 61 -3.08 -1.70 -0.49
N LEU A 62 -3.63 -1.72 0.73
CA LEU A 62 -3.01 -2.36 1.89
C LEU A 62 -2.75 -3.87 1.66
N GLU A 63 -3.64 -4.57 0.95
CA GLU A 63 -3.45 -5.99 0.61
C GLU A 63 -2.38 -6.24 -0.47
N THR A 64 -2.07 -5.25 -1.30
CA THR A 64 -1.14 -5.38 -2.44
C THR A 64 0.24 -4.81 -2.17
N LEU A 65 0.34 -3.90 -1.21
CA LEU A 65 1.56 -3.18 -0.93
C LEU A 65 2.55 -4.12 -0.23
N GLU A 66 3.75 -4.21 -0.78
CA GLU A 66 4.84 -4.99 -0.19
C GLU A 66 5.74 -4.07 0.66
N GLY A 67 6.25 -4.59 1.77
CA GLY A 67 7.19 -3.87 2.65
C GLY A 67 6.56 -3.44 3.98
N GLU A 68 7.14 -2.40 4.60
CA GLU A 68 6.65 -1.80 5.83
C GLU A 68 5.55 -0.77 5.53
N ILE A 69 4.43 -0.89 6.23
CA ILE A 69 3.27 -0.01 6.06
C ILE A 69 3.00 0.71 7.37
N ASP A 70 3.05 2.04 7.32
CA ASP A 70 2.65 2.93 8.40
C ASP A 70 1.27 3.50 8.10
N LEU A 71 0.24 2.95 8.72
CA LEU A 71 -1.14 3.34 8.48
C LEU A 71 -1.56 4.47 9.42
N ILE A 72 -2.14 5.52 8.85
CA ILE A 72 -2.78 6.62 9.57
C ILE A 72 -4.27 6.63 9.20
N LEU A 73 -5.15 6.53 10.20
CA LEU A 73 -6.59 6.58 10.03
C LEU A 73 -7.16 7.82 10.72
N SER A 74 -7.98 8.59 9.99
CA SER A 74 -8.82 9.62 10.60
C SER A 74 -10.09 9.02 11.20
N ARG A 75 -10.72 9.71 12.15
CA ARG A 75 -12.00 9.26 12.75
C ARG A 75 -13.09 9.06 11.70
N ASP A 76 -13.20 10.00 10.77
CA ASP A 76 -14.19 9.92 9.68
C ASP A 76 -13.89 8.74 8.76
N ALA A 77 -12.61 8.42 8.53
CA ALA A 77 -12.21 7.25 7.75
C ALA A 77 -12.67 5.94 8.40
N GLU A 78 -12.58 5.83 9.73
CA GLU A 78 -13.05 4.64 10.44
C GLU A 78 -14.55 4.39 10.21
N GLU A 79 -15.35 5.46 10.19
CA GLU A 79 -16.78 5.37 9.89
C GLU A 79 -17.03 4.95 8.44
N VAL A 80 -16.34 5.59 7.48
CA VAL A 80 -16.48 5.24 6.05
C VAL A 80 -16.06 3.80 5.78
N VAL A 81 -14.98 3.31 6.40
CA VAL A 81 -14.53 1.92 6.27
C VAL A 81 -15.62 0.95 6.72
N ARG A 82 -16.24 1.20 7.89
CA ARG A 82 -17.35 0.37 8.38
C ARG A 82 -18.53 0.40 7.41
N LEU A 83 -18.91 1.57 6.93
CA LEU A 83 -20.06 1.76 6.05
C LEU A 83 -19.88 1.14 4.66
N GLU A 84 -18.71 1.31 4.02
CA GLU A 84 -18.51 0.89 2.63
C GLU A 84 -17.97 -0.53 2.50
N THR A 85 -17.20 -1.02 3.47
CA THR A 85 -16.54 -2.34 3.37
C THR A 85 -17.14 -3.39 4.30
N GLY A 86 -17.94 -2.99 5.30
CA GLY A 86 -18.46 -3.88 6.34
C GLY A 86 -17.39 -4.46 7.25
N ARG A 87 -16.16 -3.91 7.24
CA ARG A 87 -15.04 -4.33 8.08
C ARG A 87 -14.83 -3.37 9.24
N GLU A 88 -14.21 -3.87 10.30
CA GLU A 88 -13.77 -3.01 11.39
C GLU A 88 -12.44 -2.33 11.02
N PRO A 89 -12.18 -1.10 11.49
CA PRO A 89 -10.89 -0.43 11.29
C PRO A 89 -9.71 -1.26 11.83
N ALA A 90 -9.97 -2.08 12.86
CA ALA A 90 -9.01 -3.03 13.41
C ALA A 90 -8.55 -4.10 12.40
N ASP A 91 -9.35 -4.40 11.38
CA ASP A 91 -8.94 -5.34 10.31
C ASP A 91 -7.94 -4.71 9.35
N LEU A 92 -8.08 -3.41 9.07
CA LEU A 92 -7.10 -2.66 8.28
C LEU A 92 -5.80 -2.49 9.05
N ALA A 93 -5.88 -2.28 10.36
CA ALA A 93 -4.73 -2.20 11.25
C ALA A 93 -3.85 -3.48 11.20
N LYS A 94 -4.45 -4.66 11.01
CA LYS A 94 -3.72 -5.94 10.88
C LYS A 94 -2.94 -6.07 9.57
N LEU A 95 -3.31 -5.31 8.54
CA LEU A 95 -2.60 -5.28 7.26
C LEU A 95 -1.39 -4.34 7.29
N ALA A 96 -1.31 -3.46 8.29
CA ALA A 96 -0.23 -2.50 8.45
C ALA A 96 0.85 -3.02 9.42
N THR A 97 2.07 -2.52 9.27
CA THR A 97 3.18 -2.79 10.20
C THR A 97 3.02 -1.98 11.49
N ARG A 98 2.62 -0.71 11.36
CA ARG A 98 2.31 0.18 12.47
C ARG A 98 1.08 1.00 12.14
N THR A 99 0.35 1.40 13.17
CA THR A 99 -0.85 2.21 13.04
C THR A 99 -0.77 3.43 13.95
N PHE A 100 -1.12 4.59 13.41
CA PHE A 100 -1.16 5.85 14.13
C PHE A 100 -2.54 6.48 14.00
N ARG A 101 -2.92 7.26 15.01
CA ARG A 101 -4.12 8.08 14.96
C ARG A 101 -3.79 9.41 14.30
N ASN A 102 -4.73 9.96 13.56
CA ASN A 102 -4.57 11.26 12.91
C ASN A 102 -4.25 12.39 13.91
N GLU A 103 -4.73 12.31 15.16
CA GLU A 103 -4.47 13.34 16.18
C GLU A 103 -3.15 13.15 16.94
N ASP A 104 -2.41 12.08 16.66
CA ASP A 104 -1.16 11.77 17.36
C ASP A 104 0.02 12.57 16.80
N MET A 105 0.22 13.76 17.36
CA MET A 105 1.35 14.64 17.01
C MET A 105 2.72 14.08 17.44
N ALA A 106 2.75 13.06 18.30
CA ALA A 106 3.98 12.38 18.69
C ALA A 106 4.29 11.18 17.79
N ALA A 107 3.43 10.88 16.80
CA ALA A 107 3.65 9.80 15.86
C ALA A 107 4.94 10.03 15.06
N PRO A 108 5.76 8.99 14.82
CA PRO A 108 7.00 9.12 14.07
C PRO A 108 6.84 9.81 12.70
N PRO A 109 5.77 9.57 11.89
CA PRO A 109 5.54 10.30 10.64
C PRO A 109 5.42 11.83 10.78
N ALA A 110 5.13 12.36 11.97
CA ALA A 110 5.08 13.80 12.22
C ALA A 110 6.47 14.44 12.37
N SER A 111 7.53 13.64 12.52
CA SER A 111 8.91 14.13 12.63
C SER A 111 9.60 14.16 11.26
N GLY A 112 10.24 15.28 10.92
CA GLY A 112 11.04 15.40 9.69
C GLY A 112 12.30 14.53 9.64
N THR A 113 12.70 13.92 10.77
CA THR A 113 13.80 12.94 10.81
C THR A 113 13.35 11.51 10.52
N TYR A 114 12.04 11.29 10.44
CA TYR A 114 11.49 9.98 10.15
C TYR A 114 11.58 9.67 8.66
N LEU A 115 12.28 8.58 8.33
CA LEU A 115 12.53 8.18 6.95
C LEU A 115 11.46 7.20 6.47
N PHE A 116 10.89 7.52 5.31
CA PHE A 116 9.99 6.69 4.54
C PHE A 116 10.25 6.93 3.05
N ASP A 117 9.92 5.95 2.21
CA ASP A 117 10.17 6.01 0.76
C ASP A 117 9.02 6.69 0.02
N ALA A 118 7.78 6.52 0.50
CA ALA A 118 6.59 7.08 -0.11
C ALA A 118 5.50 7.36 0.92
N MET A 119 4.64 8.34 0.61
CA MET A 119 3.39 8.58 1.32
C MET A 119 2.24 8.57 0.32
N VAL A 120 1.16 7.86 0.65
CA VAL A 120 -0.05 7.75 -0.17
C VAL A 120 -1.26 8.08 0.70
N ILE A 121 -2.15 8.92 0.20
CA ILE A 121 -3.45 9.19 0.86
C ILE A 121 -4.56 8.61 -0.01
N VAL A 122 -5.29 7.63 0.50
CA VAL A 122 -6.39 6.97 -0.22
C VAL A 122 -7.45 6.41 0.73
N PRO A 123 -8.75 6.74 0.54
CA PRO A 123 -9.23 7.89 -0.22
C PRO A 123 -8.82 9.21 0.47
N CYS A 124 -8.84 10.31 -0.28
CA CYS A 124 -8.50 11.65 0.18
C CYS A 124 -9.75 12.55 0.10
N SER A 125 -10.07 13.26 1.17
CA SER A 125 -11.22 14.15 1.25
C SER A 125 -10.81 15.57 0.89
N GLY A 126 -11.78 16.42 0.54
CA GLY A 126 -11.49 17.82 0.20
C GLY A 126 -10.93 18.65 1.37
N THR A 127 -11.08 18.18 2.61
CA THR A 127 -10.62 18.86 3.83
C THR A 127 -9.40 18.19 4.47
N THR A 128 -8.81 17.21 3.78
CA THR A 128 -7.59 16.54 4.23
C THR A 128 -6.40 17.51 4.19
#